data_AF-A0A6G1IXL0-F1
#
_entry.id   AF-A0A6G1IXL0-F1
#
_cell.length_a   1.000
_cell.length_b   1.000
_cell.length_c   1.000
_cell.angle_alpha   90.00
_cell.angle_beta   90.00
_cell.angle_gamma   90.00
#
_symmetry.space_group_name_H-M   'P 1'
#
loop_
_entity.id
_entity.type
_entity.pdbx_description
1 polymer ?
#
loop_
_entity_poly.entity_id
_entity_poly.type
_entity_poly.pdbx_seq_one_letter_code
_entity_poly.pdbx_strand_id
1 'polypeptide(L)'
;GGWILEHKETTRVASSLTLCACFRVGKVNTNTYNTLQAVLKGVAADGHPSLNTEEEFDCRVWVKDALIALHNASIIRLTVTISDIENKILGISEANRIGIELGESSAKIINNPTFSTFG
;
A
#
# COMPACT_ATOMS: atom_id res chain seq x y z
N GLY A 1 17.02 13.41 11.06
CA GLY A 1 15.61 13.78 10.82
C GLY A 1 14.82 12.50 10.87
N GLY A 2 13.91 12.37 11.83
CA GLY A 2 13.15 11.14 12.02
C GLY A 2 11.80 11.26 11.30
N TRP A 3 11.52 10.32 10.40
CA TRP A 3 10.16 10.12 9.93
C TRP A 3 9.33 9.55 11.08
N ILE A 4 8.11 10.05 11.26
CA ILE A 4 7.17 9.53 12.26
C ILE A 4 5.93 9.07 11.52
N LEU A 5 5.58 7.79 11.68
CA LEU A 5 4.35 7.23 11.12
C LEU A 5 3.13 7.86 11.81
N GLU A 6 2.28 8.54 11.04
CA GLU A 6 0.98 9.00 11.49
C GLU A 6 -0.11 8.02 11.06
N HIS A 7 -0.93 7.56 12.00
CA HIS A 7 -2.12 6.76 11.71
C HIS A 7 -3.35 7.65 11.71
N LYS A 8 -4.05 7.72 10.57
CA LYS A 8 -5.28 8.51 10.42
C LYS A 8 -6.35 7.71 9.70
N GLU A 9 -7.52 7.60 10.31
CA GLU A 9 -8.70 7.09 9.61
C GLU A 9 -9.22 8.16 8.65
N THR A 10 -9.43 7.79 7.39
CA THR A 10 -9.97 8.70 6.37
C THR A 10 -10.88 7.96 5.40
N THR A 11 -12.06 8.53 5.18
CA THR A 11 -13.04 8.03 4.21
C THR A 11 -12.88 8.68 2.84
N ARG A 12 -11.94 9.63 2.70
CA ARG A 12 -11.79 10.52 1.54
C ARG A 12 -10.48 10.32 0.78
N VAL A 13 -9.82 9.18 0.96
CA VAL A 13 -8.57 8.84 0.25
C VAL A 13 -8.76 8.97 -1.26
N ALA A 14 -9.84 8.40 -1.79
CA ALA A 14 -10.17 8.42 -3.21
C ALA A 14 -10.49 9.82 -3.78
N SER A 15 -10.83 10.78 -2.92
CA SER A 15 -11.11 12.17 -3.31
C SER A 15 -9.93 13.11 -3.07
N SER A 16 -8.75 12.58 -2.74
CA SER A 16 -7.54 13.39 -2.60
C SER A 16 -7.09 13.90 -3.97
N LEU A 17 -6.86 15.21 -4.07
CA LEU A 17 -6.36 15.86 -5.29
C LEU A 17 -4.92 15.47 -5.64
N THR A 18 -4.18 14.90 -4.68
CA THR A 18 -2.79 14.48 -4.85
C THR A 18 -2.65 12.98 -5.12
N LEU A 19 -3.76 12.23 -5.18
CA LEU A 19 -3.73 10.79 -5.34
C LEU A 19 -3.75 10.42 -6.82
N CYS A 20 -2.70 9.76 -7.31
CA CYS A 20 -2.66 9.28 -8.69
C CYS A 20 -3.47 7.99 -8.89
N ALA A 21 -3.40 7.07 -7.93
CA ALA A 21 -4.10 5.80 -8.00
C ALA A 21 -4.33 5.18 -6.62
N CYS A 22 -5.44 4.44 -6.48
CA CYS A 22 -5.77 3.64 -5.30
C CYS A 22 -6.00 2.19 -5.70
N PHE A 23 -5.30 1.27 -5.02
CA PHE A 23 -5.32 -0.14 -5.34
C PHE A 23 -5.78 -0.96 -4.17
N ARG A 24 -6.78 -1.81 -4.41
CA ARG A 24 -7.17 -2.81 -3.43
C ARG A 24 -6.31 -4.06 -3.58
N VAL A 25 -5.45 -4.29 -2.59
CA VAL A 25 -4.59 -5.49 -2.56
C VAL A 25 -5.35 -6.72 -2.04
N GLY A 26 -6.27 -6.56 -1.08
CA GLY A 26 -7.00 -7.68 -0.49
C GLY A 26 -8.35 -7.29 0.14
N LYS A 27 -9.06 -8.28 0.68
CA LYS A 27 -10.16 -8.06 1.65
C LYS A 27 -9.69 -8.59 2.98
N VAL A 28 -10.02 -7.84 4.03
CA VAL A 28 -9.74 -8.25 5.41
C VAL A 28 -11.08 -8.36 6.11
N ASN A 29 -11.24 -9.41 6.90
CA ASN A 29 -12.48 -9.62 7.66
C ASN A 29 -12.43 -8.77 8.95
N THR A 30 -13.59 -8.48 9.53
CA THR A 30 -13.67 -7.66 10.75
C THR A 30 -12.93 -8.30 11.93
N ASN A 31 -12.86 -9.63 11.98
CA ASN A 31 -12.22 -10.38 13.05
C ASN A 31 -10.68 -10.24 13.01
N THR A 32 -10.09 -10.05 11.83
CA THR A 32 -8.65 -9.86 11.63
C THR A 32 -8.24 -8.40 11.59
N TYR A 33 -9.18 -7.45 11.74
CA TYR A 33 -8.90 -6.01 11.69
C TYR A 33 -7.90 -5.56 12.77
N ASN A 34 -8.10 -5.99 14.01
CA ASN A 34 -7.19 -5.64 15.11
C ASN A 34 -5.79 -6.22 14.89
N THR A 35 -5.71 -7.46 14.40
CA THR A 35 -4.44 -8.11 14.05
C THR A 35 -3.76 -7.39 12.89
N LEU A 36 -4.52 -6.98 11.87
CA LEU A 36 -4.00 -6.17 10.77
C LEU A 36 -3.40 -4.86 11.27
N GLN A 37 -4.11 -4.14 12.14
CA GLN A 37 -3.60 -2.90 12.71
C GLN A 37 -2.33 -3.13 13.52
N ALA A 38 -2.27 -4.19 14.32
CA ALA A 38 -1.09 -4.55 15.10
C ALA A 38 0.11 -4.88 14.20
N VAL A 39 -0.10 -5.67 13.14
CA VAL A 39 0.95 -6.02 12.17
C VAL A 39 1.48 -4.78 11.47
N LEU A 40 0.59 -3.90 10.96
CA LEU A 40 1.00 -2.68 10.27
C LEU A 40 1.75 -1.70 11.19
N LYS A 41 1.34 -1.59 12.47
CA LYS A 41 2.04 -0.79 13.47
C LYS A 41 3.43 -1.33 13.83
N GLY A 42 3.66 -2.63 13.61
CA GLY A 42 4.95 -3.26 13.84
C GLY A 42 5.96 -3.08 12.70
N VAL A 43 5.53 -2.57 11.55
CA VAL A 43 6.43 -2.29 10.42
C VAL A 43 7.22 -1.03 10.70
N ALA A 44 8.55 -1.14 10.74
CA ALA A 44 9.45 -0.04 11.01
C ALA A 44 9.25 1.10 10.00
N ALA A 45 9.12 2.33 10.51
CA ALA A 45 9.00 3.56 9.73
C ALA A 45 9.97 4.63 10.26
N ASP A 46 11.10 4.19 10.79
CA ASP A 46 12.08 4.99 11.53
C ASP A 46 13.17 5.61 10.62
N GLY A 47 13.12 5.33 9.32
CA GLY A 47 14.09 5.82 8.34
C GLY A 47 15.28 4.90 8.13
N HIS A 48 15.34 3.73 8.78
CA HIS A 48 16.37 2.72 8.52
C HIS A 48 16.02 1.87 7.29
N PRO A 49 17.03 1.33 6.58
CA PRO A 49 16.79 0.42 5.47
C PRO A 49 15.90 -0.75 5.85
N SER A 50 15.11 -1.24 4.88
CA SER A 50 14.22 -2.39 5.09
C SER A 50 15.01 -3.61 5.56
N LEU A 51 14.49 -4.29 6.59
CA LEU A 51 15.04 -5.57 7.03
C LEU A 51 14.75 -6.72 6.06
N ASN A 52 13.79 -6.54 5.13
CA ASN A 52 13.42 -7.57 4.17
C ASN A 52 14.10 -7.39 2.81
N THR A 53 14.29 -6.14 2.38
CA THR A 53 14.82 -5.84 1.03
C THR A 53 16.16 -5.12 1.04
N GLU A 54 16.63 -4.65 2.20
CA GLU A 54 17.83 -3.81 2.36
C GLU A 54 17.77 -2.47 1.59
N GLU A 55 16.63 -2.14 1.00
CA GLU A 55 16.40 -0.87 0.30
C GLU A 55 16.36 0.28 1.32
N GLU A 56 16.92 1.45 0.95
CA GLU A 56 16.80 2.67 1.76
C GLU A 56 15.34 3.00 2.03
N PHE A 57 15.05 3.54 3.22
CA PHE A 57 13.68 3.85 3.59
C PHE A 57 13.06 4.91 2.68
N ASP A 58 11.96 4.53 2.05
CA ASP A 58 10.96 5.43 1.52
C ASP A 58 9.55 4.86 1.79
N CYS A 59 8.51 5.64 1.44
CA CYS A 59 7.13 5.20 1.61
C CYS A 59 6.77 3.97 0.74
N ARG A 60 7.47 3.76 -0.37
CA ARG A 60 7.26 2.62 -1.28
C ARG A 60 7.79 1.34 -0.63
N VAL A 61 9.00 1.40 -0.08
CA VAL A 61 9.66 0.33 0.67
C VAL A 61 8.84 -0.04 1.91
N TRP A 62 8.34 0.95 2.66
CA TRP A 62 7.43 0.67 3.78
C TRP A 62 6.19 -0.13 3.35
N VAL A 63 5.58 0.22 2.21
CA VAL A 63 4.42 -0.53 1.67
C VAL A 63 4.81 -1.96 1.30
N LYS A 64 5.98 -2.19 0.71
CA LYS A 64 6.48 -3.55 0.42
C LYS A 64 6.61 -4.36 1.71
N ASP A 65 7.25 -3.79 2.74
CA ASP A 65 7.42 -4.44 4.04
C ASP A 65 6.08 -4.73 4.72
N ALA A 66 5.13 -3.82 4.62
CA ALA A 66 3.77 -4.02 5.12
C ALA A 66 3.07 -5.19 4.41
N LEU A 67 3.21 -5.32 3.09
CA LEU A 67 2.65 -6.46 2.34
C LEU A 67 3.29 -7.79 2.75
N ILE A 68 4.60 -7.82 2.96
CA ILE A 68 5.32 -9.00 3.47
C ILE A 68 4.83 -9.36 4.87
N ALA A 69 4.73 -8.38 5.78
CA ALA A 69 4.29 -8.62 7.15
C ALA A 69 2.85 -9.15 7.20
N LEU A 70 1.94 -8.58 6.41
CA LEU A 70 0.56 -9.07 6.30
C LEU A 70 0.47 -10.47 5.69
N HIS A 71 1.35 -10.79 4.74
CA HIS A 71 1.45 -12.11 4.15
C HIS A 71 1.92 -13.16 5.17
N ASN A 72 3.00 -12.85 5.90
CA ASN A 72 3.58 -13.73 6.91
C ASN A 72 2.65 -13.94 8.12
N ALA A 73 1.80 -12.96 8.43
CA ALA A 73 0.78 -13.06 9.46
C ALA A 73 -0.50 -13.79 9.01
N SER A 74 -0.54 -14.32 7.78
CA SER A 74 -1.71 -14.97 7.16
C SER A 74 -2.97 -14.09 7.16
N ILE A 75 -2.80 -12.76 7.12
CA ILE A 75 -3.93 -11.82 7.01
C ILE A 75 -4.37 -11.72 5.56
N ILE A 76 -3.40 -11.72 4.65
CA ILE A 76 -3.60 -11.81 3.21
C ILE A 76 -2.68 -12.90 2.67
N ARG A 77 -3.04 -13.49 1.54
CA ARG A 77 -2.13 -14.35 0.79
C ARG A 77 -1.86 -13.75 -0.57
N LEU A 78 -0.65 -13.23 -0.79
CA LEU A 78 -0.26 -12.68 -2.08
C LEU A 78 -0.25 -13.79 -3.14
N THR A 79 -0.88 -13.52 -4.28
CA THR A 79 -1.00 -14.44 -5.42
C THR A 79 -0.05 -14.10 -6.56
N VAL A 80 0.60 -12.94 -6.46
CA VAL A 80 1.62 -12.44 -7.38
C VAL A 80 2.77 -11.85 -6.57
N THR A 81 3.91 -11.60 -7.21
CA THR A 81 5.06 -11.01 -6.52
C THR A 81 4.79 -9.54 -6.16
N ILE A 82 5.47 -9.03 -5.13
CA ILE A 82 5.39 -7.62 -4.74
C ILE A 82 5.89 -6.71 -5.87
N SER A 83 6.93 -7.14 -6.59
CA SER A 83 7.45 -6.42 -7.77
C SER A 83 6.39 -6.29 -8.88
N ASP A 84 5.58 -7.33 -9.12
CA ASP A 84 4.50 -7.27 -10.09
C ASP A 84 3.39 -6.30 -9.67
N ILE A 85 3.05 -6.29 -8.37
CA ILE A 85 2.08 -5.35 -7.79
C ILE A 85 2.61 -3.92 -8.00
N GLU A 86 3.85 -3.66 -7.62
CA GLU A 86 4.53 -2.37 -7.74
C GLU A 86 4.57 -1.87 -9.20
N ASN A 87 5.06 -2.68 -10.13
CA ASN A 87 5.15 -2.31 -11.54
C ASN A 87 3.78 -1.94 -12.11
N LYS A 88 2.74 -2.69 -11.74
CA LYS A 88 1.37 -2.41 -12.17
C LYS A 88 0.80 -1.13 -11.56
N ILE A 89 1.12 -0.83 -10.30
CA ILE A 89 0.72 0.41 -9.65
C ILE A 89 1.41 1.60 -10.30
N LEU A 90 2.73 1.53 -10.49
CA LEU A 90 3.52 2.60 -11.10
C LEU A 90 3.09 2.88 -12.53
N GLY A 91 2.91 1.85 -13.36
CA GLY A 91 2.48 2.03 -14.75
C GLY A 91 1.13 2.75 -14.86
N ILE A 92 0.23 2.49 -13.91
CA ILE A 92 -1.08 3.15 -13.89
C ILE A 92 -0.99 4.55 -13.32
N SER A 93 -0.24 4.77 -12.25
CA SER A 93 -0.03 6.10 -11.69
C SER A 93 0.58 7.03 -12.74
N GLU A 94 1.61 6.58 -13.47
CA GLU A 94 2.26 7.36 -14.53
C GLU A 94 1.30 7.71 -15.67
N ALA A 95 0.49 6.75 -16.10
CA ALA A 95 -0.50 6.97 -17.16
C ALA A 95 -1.60 7.99 -16.77
N ASN A 96 -1.86 8.18 -15.47
CA ASN A 96 -2.87 9.14 -14.98
C ASN A 96 -2.24 10.44 -14.45
N ARG A 97 -0.92 10.51 -14.27
CA ARG A 97 -0.23 11.62 -13.61
C ARG A 97 -0.58 12.97 -14.23
N ILE A 98 -0.44 13.10 -15.55
CA ILE A 98 -0.66 14.36 -16.27
C ILE A 98 -2.08 14.87 -16.06
N GLY A 99 -3.09 14.02 -16.24
CA GLY A 99 -4.49 14.43 -16.08
C GLY A 99 -4.83 14.85 -14.65
N ILE A 100 -4.17 14.27 -13.65
CA ILE A 100 -4.38 14.61 -12.24
C ILE A 100 -3.65 15.90 -11.88
N GLU A 101 -2.40 16.08 -12.32
CA GLU A 101 -1.62 17.31 -12.11
C GLU A 101 -2.28 18.54 -12.77
N LEU A 102 -2.96 18.34 -13.90
CA LEU A 102 -3.72 19.39 -14.58
C LEU A 102 -5.13 19.61 -13.99
N GLY A 103 -5.56 18.78 -13.03
CA GLY A 103 -6.91 18.84 -12.45
C GLY A 103 -8.02 18.37 -13.41
N GLU A 104 -7.67 17.71 -14.51
CA GLU A 104 -8.58 17.22 -15.54
C GLU A 104 -9.12 15.81 -15.23
N SER A 105 -8.54 15.12 -14.26
CA SER A 105 -8.90 13.75 -13.90
C SER A 105 -8.73 13.50 -12.40
N SER A 106 -9.43 12.48 -11.90
CA SER A 106 -9.32 12.00 -10.52
C SER A 106 -8.47 10.74 -10.43
N ALA A 107 -8.08 10.38 -9.21
CA ALA A 107 -7.38 9.13 -8.92
C ALA A 107 -8.06 7.91 -9.55
N LYS A 108 -7.26 7.04 -10.18
CA LYS A 108 -7.80 5.78 -10.70
C LYS A 108 -7.99 4.76 -9.56
N ILE A 109 -9.22 4.32 -9.34
CA ILE A 109 -9.54 3.32 -8.32
C ILE A 109 -9.57 1.94 -8.96
N ILE A 110 -8.70 1.03 -8.50
CA ILE A 110 -8.60 -0.33 -9.01
C ILE A 110 -9.00 -1.31 -7.93
N ASN A 111 -10.23 -1.78 -8.07
CA ASN A 111 -10.82 -2.81 -7.22
C ASN A 111 -10.63 -4.19 -7.86
N ASN A 112 -9.37 -4.60 -8.10
CA ASN A 112 -9.07 -5.92 -8.63
C ASN A 112 -8.59 -6.85 -7.50
N PRO A 113 -9.38 -7.84 -7.07
CA PRO A 113 -9.03 -8.69 -5.95
C PRO A 113 -7.98 -9.75 -6.27
N THR A 114 -7.45 -9.82 -7.50
CA THR A 114 -6.54 -10.92 -7.89
C THR A 114 -5.13 -10.82 -7.33
N PHE A 115 -4.80 -9.79 -6.55
CA PHE A 115 -3.48 -9.60 -5.96
C PHE A 115 -3.29 -10.34 -4.63
N SER A 116 -4.39 -10.67 -3.96
CA SER A 116 -4.35 -11.55 -2.80
C SER A 116 -5.66 -12.28 -2.57
N THR A 117 -5.57 -13.45 -1.94
CA THR A 117 -6.73 -14.14 -1.37
C THR A 117 -6.77 -13.96 0.14
N PHE A 118 -7.87 -14.41 0.76
CA PHE A 118 -7.89 -14.58 2.21
C PHE A 118 -6.75 -15.54 2.61
N GLY A 119 -6.04 -15.17 3.67
CA GLY A 119 -5.08 -16.04 4.35
C GLY A 119 -5.76 -17.00 5.31
#